data_AF-A0A1B9AZD3-F1
#
_entry.id   AF-A0A1B9AZD3-F1
#
_cell.length_a   1.000
_cell.length_b   1.000
_cell.length_c   1.000
_cell.angle_alpha   90.00
_cell.angle_beta   90.00
_cell.angle_gamma   90.00
#
_symmetry.space_group_name_H-M   'P 1'
#
loop_
_entity.id
_entity.type
_entity.pdbx_description
1 polymer ?
#
loop_
_entity_poly.entity_id
_entity_poly.type
_entity_poly.pdbx_seq_one_letter_code
_entity_poly.pdbx_strand_id
1 'polypeptide(L)'
;MSLTLSYSHILNQKKEVYKLKKGKITLIGTIVILFVAALLFINNSLLKRDISEVPPSVSPEIQKENEKRLKEVEEIQALLFQENGFFEQVKNKLEEKDYAHRMMLMIYSKDDIRVKYVLDNKGATESAQEEVKSLFYSVVKKNNLNPNSFSIKVGDNDDGPDW
;
A
#
# COMPACT_ATOMS: atom_id res chain seq x y z
N MET A 1 71.15 20.56 -29.97
CA MET A 1 69.93 21.36 -29.85
C MET A 1 68.68 20.56 -30.26
N SER A 2 68.58 19.28 -29.85
CA SER A 2 67.53 18.35 -30.35
C SER A 2 66.72 17.64 -29.26
N LEU A 3 67.07 17.80 -27.98
CA LEU A 3 66.35 17.16 -26.87
C LEU A 3 65.16 17.99 -26.38
N THR A 4 65.19 19.31 -26.52
CA THR A 4 64.12 20.23 -26.10
C THR A 4 62.88 20.21 -27.01
N LEU A 5 63.05 19.92 -28.31
CA LEU A 5 61.95 19.81 -29.27
C LEU A 5 61.13 18.51 -29.10
N SER A 6 61.76 17.43 -28.64
CA SER A 6 61.08 16.15 -28.42
C SER A 6 60.16 16.19 -27.18
N TYR A 7 60.59 16.88 -26.12
CA TYR A 7 59.85 16.93 -24.87
C TYR A 7 58.57 17.81 -24.94
N SER A 8 58.62 18.92 -25.69
CA SER A 8 57.45 19.79 -25.89
C SER A 8 56.35 19.12 -26.72
N HIS A 9 56.72 18.29 -27.69
CA HIS A 9 55.78 17.57 -28.55
C HIS A 9 55.01 16.47 -27.79
N ILE A 10 55.65 15.75 -26.87
CA ILE A 10 55.02 14.69 -26.05
C ILE A 10 54.03 15.28 -25.03
N LEU A 11 54.34 16.45 -24.46
CA LEU A 11 53.46 17.15 -23.51
C LEU A 11 52.19 17.70 -24.18
N ASN A 12 52.28 18.13 -25.44
CA ASN A 12 51.13 18.64 -26.19
C ASN A 12 50.17 17.51 -26.58
N GLN A 13 50.69 16.35 -26.99
CA GLN A 13 49.88 15.16 -27.30
C GLN A 13 49.12 14.63 -26.07
N LYS A 14 49.73 14.60 -24.88
CA LYS A 14 49.03 14.16 -23.65
C LYS A 14 47.89 15.10 -23.22
N LYS A 15 48.00 16.42 -23.45
CA LYS A 15 46.95 17.39 -23.12
C LYS A 15 45.71 17.25 -24.01
N GLU A 16 45.90 16.99 -25.31
CA GLU A 16 44.82 16.79 -26.27
C GLU A 16 43.99 15.52 -25.94
N VAL A 17 44.66 14.41 -25.62
CA VAL A 17 43.99 13.14 -25.25
C VAL A 17 43.18 13.27 -23.95
N TYR A 18 43.68 14.03 -22.97
CA TYR A 18 42.95 14.28 -21.71
C TYR A 18 41.72 15.18 -21.91
N LYS A 19 41.78 16.20 -22.79
CA LYS A 19 40.62 17.04 -23.13
C LYS A 19 39.51 16.25 -23.83
N LEU A 20 39.88 15.38 -24.79
CA LEU A 20 38.92 14.54 -25.54
C LEU A 20 38.21 13.49 -24.66
N LYS A 21 38.88 12.95 -23.63
CA LYS A 21 38.24 12.03 -22.66
C LYS A 21 37.29 12.74 -21.69
N LYS A 22 37.60 13.97 -21.28
CA LYS A 22 36.76 14.74 -20.34
C LYS A 22 35.42 15.16 -20.97
N GLY A 23 35.41 15.57 -22.24
CA GLY A 23 34.18 16.01 -22.93
C GLY A 23 33.16 14.89 -23.18
N LYS A 24 33.60 13.65 -23.40
CA LYS A 24 32.70 12.50 -23.65
C LYS A 24 31.97 12.03 -22.39
N ILE A 25 32.63 12.09 -21.23
CA ILE A 25 32.04 11.68 -19.94
C ILE A 25 30.98 12.70 -19.50
N THR A 26 31.23 13.99 -19.73
CA THR A 26 30.24 15.05 -19.43
C THR A 26 28.97 14.90 -20.28
N LEU A 27 29.11 14.56 -21.57
CA LEU A 27 27.97 14.37 -22.46
C LEU A 27 27.07 13.19 -22.03
N ILE A 28 27.67 12.05 -21.67
CA ILE A 28 26.93 10.86 -21.23
C ILE A 28 26.18 11.16 -19.92
N GLY A 29 26.83 11.85 -18.97
CA GLY A 29 26.18 12.24 -17.72
C GLY A 29 24.96 13.14 -17.93
N THR A 30 25.07 14.13 -18.82
CA THR A 30 23.94 15.02 -19.15
C THR A 30 22.77 14.27 -19.80
N ILE A 31 23.04 13.31 -20.69
CA ILE A 31 22.01 12.49 -21.35
C ILE A 31 21.27 11.63 -20.31
N VAL A 32 21.99 10.99 -19.38
CA VAL A 32 21.38 10.16 -18.33
C VAL A 32 20.48 11.00 -17.42
N ILE A 33 20.93 12.21 -17.03
CA ILE A 33 20.13 13.12 -16.19
C ILE A 33 18.87 13.58 -16.92
N LEU A 34 18.97 13.94 -18.20
CA LEU A 34 17.81 14.30 -19.03
C LEU A 34 16.82 13.15 -19.18
N PHE A 35 17.31 11.92 -19.33
CA PHE A 35 16.46 10.74 -19.45
C PHE A 35 15.68 10.46 -18.16
N VAL A 36 16.34 10.56 -16.99
CA VAL A 36 15.68 10.44 -15.68
C VAL A 36 14.66 11.55 -15.48
N ALA A 37 15.00 12.80 -15.81
CA ALA A 37 14.06 13.92 -15.72
C ALA A 37 12.83 13.73 -16.62
N ALA A 38 13.02 13.22 -17.84
CA ALA A 38 11.92 12.91 -18.76
C ALA A 38 11.03 11.77 -18.22
N LEU A 39 11.61 10.70 -17.66
CA LEU A 39 10.85 9.62 -17.03
C LEU A 39 10.02 10.11 -15.83
N LEU A 40 10.60 10.95 -14.97
CA LEU A 40 9.87 11.58 -13.86
C LEU A 40 8.74 12.49 -14.36
N PHE A 41 8.99 13.25 -15.42
CA PHE A 41 7.99 14.14 -16.00
C PHE A 41 6.84 13.35 -16.66
N ILE A 42 7.14 12.28 -17.39
CA ILE A 42 6.15 11.38 -17.99
C ILE A 42 5.31 10.72 -16.90
N ASN A 43 5.94 10.15 -15.86
CA ASN A 43 5.22 9.51 -14.75
C ASN A 43 4.35 10.50 -13.97
N ASN A 44 4.84 11.73 -13.75
CA ASN A 44 4.05 12.79 -13.11
C ASN A 44 2.90 13.30 -14.02
N SER A 45 3.10 13.30 -15.34
CA SER A 45 2.07 13.72 -16.31
C SER A 45 1.00 12.65 -16.56
N LEU A 46 1.37 11.37 -16.51
CA LEU A 46 0.44 10.24 -16.58
C LEU A 46 -0.45 10.18 -15.34
N LEU A 47 0.07 10.56 -14.16
CA LEU A 47 -0.75 10.72 -12.96
C LEU A 47 -1.77 11.87 -13.05
N LYS A 48 -1.59 12.80 -14.00
CA LYS A 48 -2.45 13.98 -14.19
C LYS A 48 -3.49 13.81 -15.30
N ARG A 49 -3.52 12.68 -16.01
CA ARG A 49 -4.46 12.43 -17.12
C ARG A 49 -5.49 11.35 -16.75
N ASP A 50 -6.17 11.52 -15.63
CA ASP A 50 -7.40 10.79 -15.30
C ASP A 50 -8.37 11.62 -14.42
N ILE A 51 -8.42 12.94 -14.63
CA ILE A 51 -9.51 13.75 -14.07
C ILE A 51 -9.92 14.84 -15.06
N SER A 52 -10.60 14.44 -16.13
CA SER A 52 -11.53 15.36 -16.79
C SER A 52 -12.74 14.60 -17.31
N GLU A 53 -13.30 13.77 -16.45
CA GLU A 53 -14.74 13.60 -16.44
C GLU A 53 -15.24 14.54 -15.35
N VAL A 54 -15.76 15.70 -15.76
CA VAL A 54 -16.70 16.43 -14.90
C VAL A 54 -17.84 15.44 -14.67
N PRO A 55 -18.03 14.89 -13.46
CA PRO A 55 -19.13 13.96 -13.23
C PRO A 55 -20.42 14.69 -13.59
N PRO A 56 -21.39 14.02 -14.24
CA PRO A 56 -22.66 14.63 -14.58
C PRO A 56 -23.20 15.27 -13.30
N SER A 57 -23.39 16.60 -13.32
CA SER A 57 -23.92 17.45 -12.25
C SER A 57 -24.71 16.64 -11.23
N VAL A 58 -24.01 16.15 -10.21
CA VAL A 58 -24.57 15.25 -9.20
C VAL A 58 -25.61 16.08 -8.45
N SER A 59 -26.86 15.63 -8.39
CA SER A 59 -27.90 16.42 -7.71
C SER A 59 -27.44 16.73 -6.27
N PRO A 60 -27.81 17.88 -5.70
CA PRO A 60 -27.44 18.24 -4.33
C PRO A 60 -27.81 17.15 -3.29
N GLU A 61 -28.85 16.36 -3.57
CA GLU A 61 -29.28 15.24 -2.73
C GLU A 61 -28.29 14.07 -2.78
N ILE A 62 -27.80 13.72 -3.97
CA ILE A 62 -26.82 12.63 -4.15
C ILE A 62 -25.46 13.03 -3.55
N GLN A 63 -25.06 14.31 -3.65
CA GLN A 63 -23.84 14.80 -2.99
C GLN A 63 -23.94 14.67 -1.47
N LYS A 64 -25.06 15.12 -0.88
CA LYS A 64 -25.30 15.02 0.56
C LYS A 64 -25.37 13.57 1.05
N GLU A 65 -25.95 12.66 0.26
CA GLU A 65 -25.95 11.23 0.58
C GLU A 65 -24.54 10.65 0.55
N ASN A 66 -23.74 10.99 -0.47
CA ASN A 66 -22.36 10.51 -0.59
C ASN A 66 -21.47 11.04 0.55
N GLU A 67 -21.59 12.31 0.92
CA GLU A 67 -20.88 12.88 2.07
C GLU A 67 -21.23 12.16 3.37
N LYS A 68 -22.51 11.87 3.59
CA LYS A 68 -22.97 11.11 4.76
C LYS A 68 -22.35 9.70 4.78
N ARG A 69 -22.39 8.98 3.66
CA ARG A 69 -21.81 7.64 3.54
C ARG A 69 -20.30 7.66 3.79
N LEU A 70 -19.59 8.66 3.27
CA LEU A 70 -18.15 8.81 3.46
C LEU A 70 -17.82 8.99 4.95
N LYS A 71 -18.55 9.89 5.61
CA LYS A 71 -18.37 10.17 7.04
C LYS A 71 -18.66 8.94 7.90
N GLU A 72 -19.71 8.18 7.60
CA GLU A 72 -20.02 6.94 8.30
C GLU A 72 -18.87 5.92 8.17
N VAL A 73 -18.30 5.77 6.97
CA VAL A 73 -17.13 4.89 6.73
C VAL A 73 -15.89 5.35 7.50
N GLU A 74 -15.60 6.65 7.54
CA GLU A 74 -14.48 7.21 8.30
C GLU A 74 -14.62 6.95 9.81
N GLU A 75 -15.81 7.18 10.37
CA GLU A 75 -16.10 6.93 11.78
C GLU A 75 -15.87 5.44 12.16
N ILE A 76 -16.29 4.52 11.29
CA ILE A 76 -16.09 3.08 11.49
C ILE A 76 -14.61 2.71 11.37
N GLN A 77 -13.90 3.25 10.38
CA GLN A 77 -12.47 2.97 10.22
C GLN A 77 -11.68 3.41 11.45
N ALA A 78 -11.98 4.58 12.01
CA ALA A 78 -11.35 5.05 13.24
C ALA A 78 -11.58 4.07 14.41
N LEU A 79 -12.81 3.61 14.62
CA LEU A 79 -13.14 2.64 15.67
C LEU A 79 -12.42 1.29 15.47
N LEU A 80 -12.32 0.84 14.22
CA LEU A 80 -11.79 -0.47 13.89
C LEU A 80 -10.26 -0.54 13.91
N PHE A 81 -9.57 0.53 13.48
CA PHE A 81 -8.14 0.53 13.16
C PHE A 81 -7.26 1.45 14.01
N GLN A 82 -7.83 2.27 14.90
CA GLN A 82 -7.00 3.03 15.84
C GLN A 82 -6.07 2.11 16.64
N GLU A 83 -4.99 2.66 17.19
CA GLU A 83 -4.12 1.95 18.12
C GLU A 83 -4.92 1.45 19.34
N ASN A 84 -4.70 0.20 19.74
CA ASN A 84 -5.54 -0.56 20.67
C ASN A 84 -7.01 -0.70 20.24
N GLY A 85 -7.29 -0.49 18.95
CA GLY A 85 -8.61 -0.56 18.34
C GLY A 85 -9.16 -1.99 18.29
N PHE A 86 -10.33 -2.12 17.68
CA PHE A 86 -11.07 -3.38 17.67
C PHE A 86 -10.25 -4.56 17.12
N PHE A 87 -9.65 -4.42 15.94
CA PHE A 87 -8.94 -5.54 15.31
C PHE A 87 -7.62 -5.90 16.01
N GLU A 88 -6.93 -4.92 16.61
CA GLU A 88 -5.74 -5.19 17.41
C GLU A 88 -6.09 -5.99 18.67
N GLN A 89 -7.20 -5.66 19.33
CA GLN A 89 -7.69 -6.44 20.47
C GLN A 89 -8.06 -7.88 20.08
N VAL A 90 -8.65 -8.08 18.89
CA VAL A 90 -8.93 -9.44 18.39
C VAL A 90 -7.62 -10.18 18.09
N LYS A 91 -6.70 -9.54 17.38
CA LYS A 91 -5.38 -10.11 17.07
C LYS A 91 -4.67 -10.59 18.34
N ASN A 92 -4.59 -9.75 19.37
CA ASN A 92 -3.92 -10.09 20.62
C ASN A 92 -4.55 -11.33 21.29
N LYS A 93 -5.89 -11.43 21.29
CA LYS A 93 -6.60 -12.60 21.82
C LYS A 93 -6.33 -13.88 21.03
N LEU A 94 -6.17 -13.78 19.70
CA LEU A 94 -5.83 -14.90 18.85
C LEU A 94 -4.38 -15.35 19.09
N GLU A 95 -3.45 -14.39 19.24
CA GLU A 95 -2.05 -14.66 19.54
C GLU A 95 -1.85 -15.25 20.94
N GLU A 96 -2.59 -14.80 21.96
CA GLU A 96 -2.64 -15.42 23.30
C GLU A 96 -3.04 -16.91 23.26
N LYS A 97 -3.74 -17.31 22.20
CA LYS A 97 -4.21 -18.68 21.94
C LYS A 97 -3.36 -19.41 20.91
N ASP A 98 -2.19 -18.86 20.58
CA ASP A 98 -1.22 -19.45 19.64
C ASP A 98 -1.83 -19.63 18.23
N TYR A 99 -2.66 -18.69 17.77
CA TYR A 99 -3.14 -18.62 16.39
C TYR A 99 -2.32 -17.60 15.60
N ALA A 100 -1.43 -18.08 14.73
CA ALA A 100 -0.84 -17.25 13.67
C ALA A 100 -1.87 -17.10 12.55
N HIS A 101 -2.14 -15.87 12.12
CA HIS A 101 -3.22 -15.61 11.19
C HIS A 101 -2.98 -14.38 10.31
N ARG A 102 -3.64 -14.38 9.16
CA ARG A 102 -3.86 -13.22 8.30
C ARG A 102 -5.33 -12.83 8.35
N MET A 103 -5.61 -11.53 8.25
CA MET A 103 -6.96 -10.99 8.22
C MET A 103 -7.24 -10.34 6.87
N MET A 104 -8.39 -10.65 6.27
CA MET A 104 -8.95 -9.93 5.14
C MET A 104 -10.22 -9.21 5.61
N LEU A 105 -10.40 -7.97 5.19
CA LEU A 105 -11.50 -7.12 5.61
C LEU A 105 -12.18 -6.48 4.40
N MET A 106 -13.51 -6.44 4.44
CA MET A 106 -14.33 -5.70 3.50
C MET A 106 -15.41 -4.94 4.28
N ILE A 107 -15.46 -3.62 4.12
CA ILE A 107 -16.43 -2.74 4.78
C ILE A 107 -17.35 -2.19 3.69
N TYR A 108 -18.58 -2.68 3.61
CA TYR A 108 -19.60 -2.13 2.71
C TYR A 108 -20.37 -1.00 3.38
N SER A 109 -20.65 -1.15 4.68
CA SER A 109 -21.33 -0.16 5.52
C SER A 109 -21.07 -0.47 6.99
N LYS A 110 -21.62 0.35 7.89
CA LYS A 110 -21.61 0.09 9.34
C LYS A 110 -22.33 -1.19 9.76
N ASP A 111 -23.24 -1.67 8.91
CA ASP A 111 -24.10 -2.80 9.15
C ASP A 111 -23.70 -4.03 8.31
N ASP A 112 -22.71 -3.92 7.42
CA ASP A 112 -22.14 -5.03 6.64
C ASP A 112 -20.62 -4.90 6.56
N ILE A 113 -19.97 -5.56 7.52
CA ILE A 113 -18.53 -5.70 7.65
C ILE A 113 -18.19 -7.18 7.56
N ARG A 114 -17.35 -7.55 6.60
CA ARG A 114 -16.95 -8.95 6.36
C ARG A 114 -15.51 -9.14 6.73
N VAL A 115 -15.27 -10.12 7.58
CA VAL A 115 -13.94 -10.43 8.11
C VAL A 115 -13.63 -11.89 7.79
N LYS A 116 -12.49 -12.13 7.16
CA LYS A 116 -11.95 -13.48 6.98
C LYS A 116 -10.63 -13.61 7.72
N TYR A 117 -10.54 -14.57 8.62
CA TYR A 117 -9.29 -14.99 9.23
C TYR A 117 -8.77 -16.22 8.51
N VAL A 118 -7.52 -16.16 8.05
CA VAL A 118 -6.80 -17.29 7.47
C VAL A 118 -5.77 -17.74 8.50
N LEU A 119 -5.91 -18.95 9.01
CA LEU A 119 -5.03 -19.54 10.02
C LEU A 119 -3.79 -20.12 9.32
N ASP A 120 -2.61 -19.64 9.70
CA ASP A 120 -1.36 -20.00 9.04
C ASP A 120 -0.69 -21.22 9.70
N ASN A 121 -0.89 -21.41 11.01
CA ASN A 121 -0.23 -22.46 11.81
C ASN A 121 -1.15 -23.59 12.27
N LYS A 122 -2.45 -23.49 12.01
CA LYS A 122 -3.49 -24.45 12.42
C LYS A 122 -4.50 -24.61 11.29
N GLY A 123 -5.07 -25.81 11.14
CA GLY A 123 -6.17 -26.02 10.20
C GLY A 123 -7.47 -25.41 10.70
N ALA A 124 -8.36 -24.99 9.79
CA ALA A 124 -9.64 -24.39 10.12
C ALA A 124 -10.71 -25.43 10.50
N THR A 125 -10.38 -26.32 11.44
CA THR A 125 -11.32 -27.29 12.02
C THR A 125 -12.52 -26.59 12.66
N GLU A 126 -13.67 -27.26 12.75
CA GLU A 126 -14.89 -26.70 13.36
C GLU A 126 -14.62 -26.07 14.74
N SER A 127 -13.86 -26.77 15.59
CA SER A 127 -13.48 -26.27 16.92
C SER A 127 -12.63 -24.99 16.85
N ALA A 128 -11.67 -24.92 15.93
CA ALA A 128 -10.85 -23.71 15.75
C ALA A 128 -11.70 -22.54 15.23
N GLN A 129 -12.62 -22.80 14.29
CA GLN A 129 -13.53 -21.77 13.79
C GLN A 129 -14.44 -21.23 14.89
N GLU A 130 -14.99 -22.10 15.74
CA GLU A 130 -15.82 -21.70 16.88
C GLU A 130 -15.02 -20.88 17.90
N GLU A 131 -13.79 -21.28 18.22
CA GLU A 131 -12.96 -20.53 19.15
C GLU A 131 -12.61 -19.14 18.61
N VAL A 132 -12.19 -19.04 17.35
CA VAL A 132 -11.88 -17.75 16.69
C VAL A 132 -13.11 -16.84 16.66
N LYS A 133 -14.28 -17.37 16.27
CA LYS A 133 -15.54 -16.61 16.27
C LYS A 133 -15.92 -16.15 17.68
N SER A 134 -15.77 -17.01 18.68
CA SER A 134 -16.05 -16.68 20.08
C SER A 134 -15.15 -15.56 20.59
N LEU A 135 -13.85 -15.63 20.30
CA LEU A 135 -12.88 -14.58 20.65
C LEU A 135 -13.25 -13.26 19.97
N PHE A 136 -13.57 -13.28 18.67
CA PHE A 136 -14.01 -12.09 17.94
C PHE A 136 -15.24 -11.45 18.58
N TYR A 137 -16.32 -12.22 18.78
CA TYR A 137 -17.55 -11.69 19.35
C TYR A 137 -17.41 -11.26 20.82
N SER A 138 -16.44 -11.82 21.55
CA SER A 138 -16.09 -11.31 22.88
C SER A 138 -15.58 -9.86 22.83
N VAL A 139 -14.79 -9.51 21.80
CA VAL A 139 -14.29 -8.15 21.59
C VAL A 139 -15.40 -7.24 21.05
N VAL A 140 -16.29 -7.75 20.19
CA VAL A 140 -17.46 -7.01 19.70
C VAL A 140 -18.31 -6.54 20.89
N LYS A 141 -18.62 -7.47 21.79
CA LYS A 141 -19.39 -7.17 23.00
C LYS A 141 -18.66 -6.18 23.91
N LYS A 142 -17.35 -6.36 24.11
CA LYS A 142 -16.53 -5.47 24.96
C LYS A 142 -16.52 -4.01 24.46
N ASN A 143 -16.56 -3.81 23.15
CA ASN A 143 -16.52 -2.48 22.53
C ASN A 143 -17.92 -1.93 22.20
N ASN A 144 -18.99 -2.55 22.71
CA ASN A 144 -20.38 -2.16 22.44
C ASN A 144 -20.73 -2.07 20.94
N LEU A 145 -20.11 -2.90 20.10
CA LEU A 145 -20.39 -2.96 18.67
C LEU A 145 -21.59 -3.89 18.41
N ASN A 146 -22.32 -3.61 17.33
CA ASN A 146 -23.44 -4.47 16.92
C ASN A 146 -22.90 -5.79 16.32
N PRO A 147 -23.17 -6.96 16.90
CA PRO A 147 -22.67 -8.23 16.37
C PRO A 147 -23.25 -8.56 14.99
N ASN A 148 -24.44 -8.06 14.66
CA ASN A 148 -25.08 -8.32 13.37
C ASN A 148 -24.41 -7.55 12.22
N SER A 149 -23.58 -6.55 12.54
CA SER A 149 -22.78 -5.84 11.55
C SER A 149 -21.64 -6.68 10.98
N PHE A 150 -21.29 -7.82 11.61
CA PHE A 150 -20.11 -8.60 11.27
C PHE A 150 -20.47 -9.98 10.73
N SER A 151 -20.00 -10.26 9.51
CA SER A 151 -19.97 -11.61 8.94
C SER A 151 -18.54 -12.15 8.99
N ILE A 152 -18.33 -13.27 9.69
CA ILE A 152 -17.00 -13.83 9.94
C ILE A 152 -16.84 -15.17 9.23
N LYS A 153 -15.77 -15.30 8.46
CA LYS A 153 -15.24 -16.57 7.98
C LYS A 153 -13.88 -16.86 8.61
N VAL A 154 -13.64 -18.13 8.85
CA VAL A 154 -12.36 -18.65 9.35
C VAL A 154 -11.96 -19.78 8.42
N GLY A 155 -10.81 -19.64 7.80
CA GLY A 155 -10.25 -20.60 6.88
C GLY A 155 -8.78 -20.84 7.15
N ASP A 156 -8.15 -21.69 6.35
CA ASP A 156 -6.71 -21.94 6.40
C ASP A 156 -6.07 -21.70 5.02
N ASN A 157 -4.80 -22.10 4.85
CA ASN A 157 -4.06 -21.83 3.61
C ASN A 157 -4.63 -22.54 2.37
N ASP A 158 -5.47 -23.56 2.55
CA ASP A 158 -6.11 -24.28 1.46
C ASP A 158 -7.43 -23.59 1.03
N ASP A 159 -7.93 -22.65 1.83
CA ASP A 159 -9.10 -21.85 1.47
C ASP A 159 -8.73 -20.75 0.47
N GLY A 160 -9.43 -20.74 -0.68
CA GLY A 160 -9.29 -19.72 -1.70
C GLY A 160 -9.68 -18.31 -1.23
N PRO A 161 -9.55 -17.28 -2.09
CA PRO A 161 -9.88 -15.90 -1.72
C PRO A 161 -11.38 -15.64 -1.52
N ASP A 162 -12.23 -16.67 -1.73
CA ASP A 162 -13.67 -16.54 -1.71
C ASP A 162 -14.23 -16.16 -0.34
N TRP A 163 -15.33 -15.40 -0.40
CA TRP A 163 -16.09 -14.84 0.71
C TRP A 163 -17.24 -15.68 1.17
#